data_AF-A0A7X7NGG3-F1
#
_entry.id   AF-A0A7X7NGG3-F1
#
_cell.length_a   1.000
_cell.length_b   1.000
_cell.length_c   1.000
_cell.angle_alpha   90.00
_cell.angle_beta   90.00
_cell.angle_gamma   90.00
#
_symmetry.space_group_name_H-M   'P 1'
#
loop_
_entity.id
_entity.type
_entity.pdbx_description
1 polymer ?
#
loop_
_entity_poly.entity_id
_entity_poly.type
_entity_poly.pdbx_seq_one_letter_code
_entity_poly.pdbx_strand_id
1 'polypeptide(L)'
;MNNCPEILRREIIKRQTIAIDSSIGKIVSSDTISARITGVLDSVRKLNDSILQINHLIAAKMDSLRKKNMQIDSINRLTAECSIDTQILLGTLPFLTELQAQSFEDHRNLLSIESLKVAALISAGNQECSPQGVYKPAAIDSIFGIVKPSFEKWDSVEACWQLYSQQIKDTNLLNIDIFNRQVEIDNNSIRAYNESRAMMVVYCGKELQSNTDSLKKIIPSLVPGDTLYLDSLNFSSQFTFHQIGDSLGPPIVVIGSPFMNTVVSPAGFFLTESHNIRFYNLVFAGGLHSGVKLELNCSRILFENCVFRNNNLHGVEAIQSSLELRNCQIFHNSGSGIRVQGMNTVEYGLVADNVLVSHNRAYGINSISAGLMISNATISDNGLDGMRLEVASLPATIARSLITFNGYYGLRRDLSEQGQGFFTTPNTNFYGNVSGAMFADSIYLRLNEPYLNENPWFLNRDEDRYLIGSQSNLSGMAVGYRY
;
A
#
# COMPACT_ATOMS: atom_id res chain seq x y z
N MET A 1 -42.33 69.32 32.28
CA MET A 1 -41.57 68.28 31.55
C MET A 1 -42.38 67.92 30.32
N ASN A 2 -41.83 68.16 29.12
CA ASN A 2 -42.53 67.98 27.86
C ASN A 2 -42.78 66.49 27.61
N ASN A 3 -44.04 66.08 27.61
CA ASN A 3 -44.45 64.77 27.10
C ASN A 3 -44.63 64.88 25.59
N CYS A 4 -44.15 63.88 24.84
CA CYS A 4 -44.43 63.80 23.41
C CYS A 4 -45.94 63.81 23.18
N PRO A 5 -46.49 64.71 22.34
CA PRO A 5 -47.93 64.81 22.10
C PRO A 5 -48.51 63.47 21.64
N GLU A 6 -49.63 63.06 22.25
CA GLU A 6 -50.25 61.76 21.97
C GLU A 6 -50.64 61.59 20.49
N ILE A 7 -50.98 62.69 19.82
CA ILE A 7 -51.27 62.72 18.38
C ILE A 7 -50.01 62.38 17.57
N LEU A 8 -48.88 63.02 17.89
CA LEU A 8 -47.60 62.76 17.25
C LEU A 8 -47.12 61.32 17.50
N ARG A 9 -47.30 60.81 18.72
CA ARG A 9 -46.98 59.43 19.09
C ARG A 9 -47.79 58.43 18.24
N ARG A 10 -49.09 58.66 18.06
CA ARG A 10 -49.95 57.82 17.22
C ARG A 10 -49.59 57.90 15.74
N GLU A 11 -49.18 59.07 15.25
CA GLU A 11 -48.81 59.26 13.86
C GLU A 11 -47.48 58.57 13.52
N ILE A 12 -46.49 58.65 14.41
CA ILE A 12 -45.22 57.92 14.30
C ILE A 12 -45.47 56.40 14.32
N ILE A 13 -46.27 55.90 15.27
CA ILE A 13 -46.65 54.47 15.34
C ILE A 13 -47.33 54.05 14.04
N LYS A 14 -48.35 54.78 13.58
CA LYS A 14 -49.10 54.43 12.36
C LYS A 14 -48.20 54.38 11.12
N ARG A 15 -47.23 55.31 10.99
CA ARG A 15 -46.27 55.34 9.88
C ARG A 15 -45.30 54.16 9.93
N GLN A 16 -44.77 53.87 11.11
CA GLN A 16 -43.70 52.88 11.27
C GLN A 16 -44.21 51.44 11.40
N THR A 17 -45.40 51.23 11.99
CA THR A 17 -46.01 49.89 12.13
C THR A 17 -46.22 49.21 10.79
N ILE A 18 -46.62 49.93 9.74
CA ILE A 18 -46.79 49.35 8.39
C ILE A 18 -45.46 48.79 7.85
N ALA A 19 -44.36 49.53 8.05
CA ALA A 19 -43.04 49.10 7.61
C ALA A 19 -42.47 47.97 8.48
N ILE A 20 -42.69 48.03 9.81
CA ILE A 20 -42.31 47.00 10.76
C ILE A 20 -43.06 45.70 10.47
N ASP A 21 -44.38 45.75 10.28
CA ASP A 21 -45.21 44.59 9.96
C ASP A 21 -44.83 43.99 8.60
N SER A 22 -44.48 44.83 7.61
CA SER A 22 -43.97 44.34 6.32
C SER A 22 -42.63 43.61 6.45
N SER A 23 -41.69 44.11 7.26
CA SER A 23 -40.40 43.46 7.48
C SER A 23 -40.55 42.19 8.33
N ILE A 24 -41.42 42.20 9.35
CA ILE A 24 -41.80 41.00 10.12
C ILE A 24 -42.45 39.96 9.21
N GLY A 25 -43.36 40.35 8.32
CA GLY A 25 -43.97 39.46 7.34
C GLY A 25 -42.95 38.79 6.42
N LYS A 26 -41.90 39.52 6.00
CA LYS A 26 -40.78 38.96 5.23
C LYS A 26 -39.93 37.99 6.06
N ILE A 27 -39.62 38.32 7.30
CA ILE A 27 -38.89 37.44 8.24
C ILE A 27 -39.67 36.14 8.47
N VAL A 28 -40.96 36.23 8.77
CA VAL A 28 -41.85 35.07 8.96
C VAL A 28 -42.00 34.25 7.67
N SER A 29 -42.07 34.89 6.50
CA SER A 29 -42.08 34.16 5.23
C SER A 29 -40.80 33.37 4.98
N SER A 30 -39.65 33.83 5.53
CA SER A 30 -38.38 33.11 5.49
C SER A 30 -38.38 31.84 6.34
N ASP A 31 -39.22 31.74 7.40
CA ASP A 31 -39.36 30.52 8.19
C ASP A 31 -39.93 29.38 7.34
N THR A 32 -40.88 29.68 6.45
CA THR A 32 -41.40 28.71 5.47
C THR A 32 -40.31 28.21 4.51
N ILE A 33 -39.35 29.08 4.18
CA ILE A 33 -38.19 28.75 3.35
C ILE A 33 -37.19 27.91 4.14
N SER A 34 -36.92 28.26 5.40
CA SER A 34 -36.08 27.48 6.32
C SER A 34 -36.61 26.05 6.49
N ALA A 35 -37.91 25.88 6.75
CA ALA A 35 -38.53 24.55 6.86
C ALA A 35 -38.42 23.72 5.57
N ARG A 36 -38.58 24.37 4.40
CA ARG A 36 -38.33 23.73 3.09
C ARG A 36 -36.88 23.32 2.92
N ILE A 37 -35.93 24.19 3.26
CA ILE A 37 -34.50 23.92 3.18
C ILE A 37 -34.11 22.76 4.09
N THR A 38 -34.63 22.69 5.31
CA THR A 38 -34.42 21.56 6.22
C THR A 38 -34.93 20.25 5.61
N GLY A 39 -36.12 20.25 5.00
CA GLY A 39 -36.66 19.07 4.31
C GLY A 39 -35.83 18.64 3.10
N VAL A 40 -35.25 19.60 2.35
CA VAL A 40 -34.30 19.31 1.27
C VAL A 40 -33.00 18.73 1.83
N LEU A 41 -32.46 19.29 2.92
CA LEU A 41 -31.27 18.80 3.62
C LEU A 41 -31.42 17.35 4.10
N ASP A 42 -32.56 17.00 4.69
CA ASP A 42 -32.86 15.63 5.10
C ASP A 42 -32.98 14.67 3.90
N SER A 43 -33.51 15.16 2.78
CA SER A 43 -33.59 14.38 1.53
C SER A 43 -32.21 14.15 0.91
N VAL A 44 -31.34 15.17 0.91
CA VAL A 44 -29.96 15.08 0.46
C VAL A 44 -29.16 14.12 1.34
N ARG A 45 -29.33 14.18 2.67
CA ARG A 45 -28.72 13.22 3.61
C ARG A 45 -29.07 11.77 3.25
N LYS A 46 -30.36 11.47 3.10
CA LYS A 46 -30.84 10.12 2.73
C LYS A 46 -30.32 9.66 1.37
N LEU A 47 -30.25 10.56 0.39
CA LEU A 47 -29.74 10.25 -0.95
C LEU A 47 -28.23 9.96 -0.90
N ASN A 48 -27.50 10.73 -0.10
CA ASN A 48 -26.07 10.53 0.10
C ASN A 48 -25.76 9.23 0.86
N ASP A 49 -26.52 8.89 1.89
CA ASP A 49 -26.41 7.59 2.58
C ASP A 49 -26.67 6.43 1.62
N SER A 50 -27.62 6.59 0.69
CA SER A 50 -27.90 5.62 -0.36
C SER A 50 -26.75 5.50 -1.36
N ILE A 51 -26.13 6.62 -1.76
CA ILE A 51 -24.94 6.62 -2.63
C ILE A 51 -23.76 5.96 -1.92
N LEU A 52 -23.52 6.24 -0.64
CA LEU A 52 -22.48 5.58 0.16
C LEU A 52 -22.70 4.07 0.22
N GLN A 53 -23.95 3.63 0.42
CA GLN A 53 -24.30 2.22 0.42
C GLN A 53 -24.07 1.56 -0.96
N ILE A 54 -24.41 2.26 -2.06
CA ILE A 54 -24.16 1.80 -3.43
C ILE A 54 -22.65 1.72 -3.72
N ASN A 55 -21.87 2.71 -3.29
CA ASN A 55 -20.41 2.71 -3.44
C ASN A 55 -19.79 1.52 -2.70
N HIS A 56 -20.25 1.21 -1.49
CA HIS A 56 -19.85 -0.02 -0.78
C HIS A 56 -20.22 -1.30 -1.55
N LEU A 57 -21.40 -1.37 -2.17
CA LEU A 57 -21.80 -2.51 -3.00
C LEU A 57 -20.95 -2.63 -4.28
N ILE A 58 -20.59 -1.52 -4.90
CA ILE A 58 -19.69 -1.48 -6.06
C ILE A 58 -18.28 -1.96 -5.64
N ALA A 59 -17.74 -1.46 -4.53
CA ALA A 59 -16.47 -1.92 -3.98
C ALA A 59 -16.49 -3.43 -3.69
N ALA A 60 -17.56 -3.95 -3.07
CA ALA A 60 -17.73 -5.37 -2.82
C ALA A 60 -17.81 -6.22 -4.12
N LYS A 61 -18.47 -5.70 -5.17
CA LYS A 61 -18.49 -6.35 -6.50
C LYS A 61 -17.12 -6.35 -7.15
N MET A 62 -16.36 -5.26 -7.06
CA MET A 62 -14.98 -5.18 -7.57
C MET A 62 -14.05 -6.12 -6.81
N ASP A 63 -14.21 -6.25 -5.49
CA ASP A 63 -13.52 -7.26 -4.68
C ASP A 63 -13.80 -8.70 -5.14
N SER A 64 -15.05 -8.98 -5.54
CA SER A 64 -15.42 -10.26 -6.14
C SER A 64 -14.72 -10.49 -7.49
N LEU A 65 -14.65 -9.46 -8.34
CA LEU A 65 -13.91 -9.51 -9.62
C LEU A 65 -12.41 -9.69 -9.39
N ARG A 66 -11.81 -9.03 -8.40
CA ARG A 66 -10.41 -9.23 -7.98
C ARG A 66 -10.16 -10.66 -7.53
N LYS A 67 -11.02 -11.21 -6.67
CA LYS A 67 -10.92 -12.62 -6.25
C LYS A 67 -11.00 -13.55 -7.45
N LYS A 68 -11.88 -13.26 -8.42
CA LYS A 68 -11.98 -14.01 -9.67
C LYS A 68 -10.73 -13.84 -10.55
N ASN A 69 -10.15 -12.66 -10.68
CA ASN A 69 -8.92 -12.45 -11.45
C ASN A 69 -7.71 -13.12 -10.79
N MET A 70 -7.57 -13.04 -9.46
CA MET A 70 -6.56 -13.80 -8.71
C MET A 70 -6.80 -15.31 -8.80
N GLN A 71 -8.06 -15.75 -8.80
CA GLN A 71 -8.40 -17.15 -9.04
C GLN A 71 -8.08 -17.56 -10.47
N ILE A 72 -8.33 -16.72 -11.48
CA ILE A 72 -7.96 -16.98 -12.88
C ILE A 72 -6.45 -17.02 -13.03
N ASP A 73 -5.70 -16.11 -12.40
CA ASP A 73 -4.23 -16.16 -12.38
C ASP A 73 -3.73 -17.42 -11.66
N SER A 74 -4.33 -17.78 -10.51
CA SER A 74 -4.00 -19.03 -9.79
C SER A 74 -4.38 -20.26 -10.60
N ILE A 75 -5.54 -20.26 -11.27
CA ILE A 75 -6.01 -21.34 -12.14
C ILE A 75 -5.08 -21.45 -13.33
N ASN A 76 -4.69 -20.35 -13.99
CA ASN A 76 -3.71 -20.35 -15.08
C ASN A 76 -2.35 -20.90 -14.63
N ARG A 77 -1.95 -20.63 -13.37
CA ARG A 77 -0.76 -21.24 -12.76
C ARG A 77 -0.92 -22.73 -12.45
N LEU A 78 -2.16 -23.21 -12.27
CA LEU A 78 -2.52 -24.59 -11.89
C LEU A 78 -2.98 -25.47 -13.08
N THR A 79 -3.47 -24.87 -14.17
CA THR A 79 -3.90 -25.57 -15.39
C THR A 79 -2.67 -25.87 -16.23
N ALA A 80 -2.23 -27.12 -16.13
CA ALA A 80 -0.99 -27.66 -16.66
C ALA A 80 -0.93 -27.82 -18.20
N GLU A 81 -1.64 -27.02 -18.99
CA GLU A 81 -1.73 -27.24 -20.44
C GLU A 81 -1.68 -25.93 -21.24
N CYS A 82 -0.97 -25.96 -22.38
CA CYS A 82 -0.88 -24.87 -23.36
C CYS A 82 -2.20 -24.64 -24.15
N SER A 83 -3.36 -24.95 -23.56
CA SER A 83 -4.67 -24.76 -24.19
C SER A 83 -5.31 -23.46 -23.66
N ILE A 84 -5.52 -22.51 -24.56
CA ILE A 84 -6.07 -21.18 -24.25
C ILE A 84 -7.52 -21.11 -24.73
N ASP A 85 -8.44 -20.72 -23.84
CA ASP A 85 -9.77 -20.22 -24.21
C ASP A 85 -9.94 -18.75 -23.76
N THR A 86 -10.37 -17.87 -24.67
CA THR A 86 -10.12 -16.41 -24.62
C THR A 86 -11.37 -15.53 -24.73
N GLN A 87 -12.53 -15.99 -24.28
CA GLN A 87 -13.70 -15.10 -24.22
C GLN A 87 -14.14 -14.83 -22.79
N ILE A 88 -13.97 -13.56 -22.39
CA ILE A 88 -14.85 -12.71 -21.57
C ILE A 88 -13.99 -11.84 -20.66
N LEU A 89 -13.94 -10.52 -20.92
CA LEU A 89 -13.98 -9.42 -19.93
C LEU A 89 -13.39 -8.12 -20.52
N LEU A 90 -14.22 -7.33 -21.21
CA LEU A 90 -14.01 -5.88 -21.35
C LEU A 90 -15.36 -5.15 -21.41
N GLY A 91 -15.45 -4.07 -20.63
CA GLY A 91 -16.57 -3.12 -20.57
C GLY A 91 -17.14 -3.06 -19.16
N THR A 92 -17.27 -1.93 -18.46
CA THR A 92 -17.33 -0.49 -18.79
C THR A 92 -17.47 0.26 -17.45
N LEU A 93 -17.16 1.56 -17.34
CA LEU A 93 -17.99 2.54 -16.59
C LEU A 93 -17.51 4.01 -16.76
N PRO A 94 -18.43 4.99 -16.99
CA PRO A 94 -18.14 6.42 -17.13
C PRO A 94 -18.58 7.30 -15.91
N PHE A 95 -18.05 8.54 -15.94
CA PHE A 95 -18.15 9.73 -15.05
C PHE A 95 -19.50 10.16 -14.44
N LEU A 96 -19.44 11.03 -13.40
CA LEU A 96 -20.21 12.31 -13.33
C LEU A 96 -19.78 13.29 -12.20
N THR A 97 -20.13 14.56 -12.42
CA THR A 97 -19.61 15.84 -11.88
C THR A 97 -20.51 16.55 -10.85
N GLU A 98 -19.93 17.59 -10.23
CA GLU A 98 -20.36 18.45 -9.10
C GLU A 98 -21.64 19.32 -9.25
N LEU A 99 -22.13 19.83 -8.10
CA LEU A 99 -23.21 20.82 -7.93
C LEU A 99 -22.73 22.04 -7.11
N GLN A 100 -23.12 23.26 -7.55
CA GLN A 100 -22.65 24.57 -7.07
C GLN A 100 -23.44 25.17 -5.88
N ALA A 101 -22.76 25.98 -5.06
CA ALA A 101 -23.17 26.47 -3.73
C ALA A 101 -23.73 27.91 -3.66
N GLN A 102 -24.31 28.46 -4.74
CA GLN A 102 -24.57 29.92 -4.82
C GLN A 102 -25.87 30.43 -4.15
N SER A 103 -26.78 29.59 -3.64
CA SER A 103 -28.13 30.04 -3.20
C SER A 103 -28.31 30.38 -1.71
N PHE A 104 -27.29 30.14 -0.88
CA PHE A 104 -27.39 30.20 0.58
C PHE A 104 -27.12 31.59 1.18
N GLU A 105 -26.20 32.35 0.56
CA GLU A 105 -25.71 33.64 1.07
C GLU A 105 -26.72 34.77 0.87
N ASP A 106 -27.50 34.72 -0.22
CA ASP A 106 -28.50 35.74 -0.59
C ASP A 106 -29.66 35.84 0.42
N HIS A 107 -30.04 34.72 1.03
CA HIS A 107 -31.16 34.67 1.97
C HIS A 107 -30.77 35.13 3.39
N ARG A 108 -29.52 34.90 3.79
CA ARG A 108 -28.97 35.40 5.06
C ARG A 108 -28.85 36.93 5.06
N ASN A 109 -28.41 37.50 3.93
CA ASN A 109 -28.33 38.93 3.75
C ASN A 109 -29.71 39.61 3.86
N LEU A 110 -30.77 38.96 3.37
CA LEU A 110 -32.15 39.45 3.52
C LEU A 110 -32.58 39.53 4.99
N LEU A 111 -32.32 38.50 5.80
CA LEU A 111 -32.66 38.48 7.23
C LEU A 111 -31.94 39.56 8.03
N SER A 112 -30.64 39.74 7.81
CA SER A 112 -29.85 40.80 8.46
C SER A 112 -30.31 42.20 8.04
N ILE A 113 -30.62 42.41 6.75
CA ILE A 113 -31.08 43.71 6.24
C ILE A 113 -32.45 44.06 6.82
N GLU A 114 -33.39 43.12 6.85
CA GLU A 114 -34.76 43.38 7.33
C GLU A 114 -34.83 43.51 8.86
N SER A 115 -33.99 42.80 9.62
CA SER A 115 -33.91 42.96 11.09
C SER A 115 -33.29 44.30 11.50
N LEU A 116 -32.25 44.76 10.78
CA LEU A 116 -31.65 46.08 10.97
C LEU A 116 -32.63 47.20 10.63
N LYS A 117 -33.47 47.04 9.61
CA LYS A 117 -34.55 47.99 9.28
C LYS A 117 -35.56 48.13 10.42
N VAL A 118 -36.00 47.02 11.02
CA VAL A 118 -36.91 47.04 12.18
C VAL A 118 -36.27 47.76 13.37
N ALA A 119 -35.00 47.45 13.70
CA ALA A 119 -34.28 48.09 14.78
C ALA A 119 -34.08 49.60 14.55
N ALA A 120 -33.74 50.00 13.32
CA ALA A 120 -33.55 51.40 12.94
C ALA A 120 -34.86 52.21 13.01
N LEU A 121 -35.99 51.63 12.58
CA LEU A 121 -37.30 52.28 12.65
C LEU A 121 -37.76 52.50 14.10
N ILE A 122 -37.56 51.51 14.98
CA ILE A 122 -37.87 51.64 16.42
C ILE A 122 -36.98 52.73 17.06
N SER A 123 -35.67 52.73 16.74
CA SER A 123 -34.74 53.72 17.25
C SER A 123 -35.08 55.14 16.80
N ALA A 124 -35.37 55.33 15.51
CA ALA A 124 -35.77 56.62 14.95
C ALA A 124 -37.08 57.14 15.58
N GLY A 125 -38.09 56.27 15.73
CA GLY A 125 -39.33 56.66 16.40
C GLY A 125 -39.13 57.05 17.87
N ASN A 126 -38.26 56.34 18.61
CA ASN A 126 -37.94 56.69 19.99
C ASN A 126 -37.14 57.99 20.12
N GLN A 127 -36.25 58.29 19.17
CA GLN A 127 -35.50 59.55 19.14
C GLN A 127 -36.40 60.76 18.85
N GLU A 128 -37.38 60.62 17.96
CA GLU A 128 -38.38 61.67 17.65
C GLU A 128 -39.23 62.07 18.88
N CYS A 129 -39.32 61.20 19.91
CA CYS A 129 -39.97 61.48 21.20
C CYS A 129 -39.04 61.30 22.42
N SER A 130 -37.78 61.75 22.32
CA SER A 130 -36.83 61.72 23.45
C SER A 130 -37.26 62.64 24.60
N PRO A 131 -37.09 62.27 25.89
CA PRO A 131 -36.44 61.05 26.39
C PRO A 131 -37.39 59.87 26.63
N GLN A 132 -38.72 60.04 26.51
CA GLN A 132 -39.67 58.99 26.91
C GLN A 132 -39.86 57.88 25.87
N GLY A 133 -39.56 58.15 24.61
CA GLY A 133 -39.73 57.21 23.50
C GLY A 133 -41.18 56.93 23.11
N VAL A 134 -41.36 56.40 21.90
CA VAL A 134 -42.67 56.03 21.33
C VAL A 134 -43.03 54.58 21.68
N TYR A 135 -42.06 53.67 21.64
CA TYR A 135 -42.26 52.24 21.91
C TYR A 135 -41.94 51.93 23.37
N LYS A 136 -42.89 51.28 24.06
CA LYS A 136 -42.67 50.78 25.42
C LYS A 136 -41.77 49.54 25.40
N PRO A 137 -40.98 49.27 26.44
CA PRO A 137 -40.11 48.08 26.51
C PRO A 137 -40.84 46.78 26.17
N ALA A 138 -42.02 46.53 26.74
CA ALA A 138 -42.81 45.33 26.46
C ALA A 138 -43.21 45.16 24.97
N ALA A 139 -43.38 46.25 24.23
CA ALA A 139 -43.68 46.19 22.79
C ALA A 139 -42.41 45.89 21.96
N ILE A 140 -41.26 46.43 22.38
CA ILE A 140 -39.96 46.13 21.79
C ILE A 140 -39.61 44.65 22.03
N ASP A 141 -39.80 44.18 23.26
CA ASP A 141 -39.59 42.78 23.64
C ASP A 141 -40.51 41.83 22.86
N SER A 142 -41.77 42.22 22.64
CA SER A 142 -42.70 41.43 21.82
C SER A 142 -42.29 41.36 20.34
N ILE A 143 -41.73 42.43 19.78
CA ILE A 143 -41.26 42.47 18.38
C ILE A 143 -39.99 41.63 18.21
N PHE A 144 -39.00 41.81 19.09
CA PHE A 144 -37.76 41.02 19.03
C PHE A 144 -37.95 39.57 19.50
N GLY A 145 -39.00 39.30 20.28
CA GLY A 145 -39.46 37.94 20.60
C GLY A 145 -39.93 37.15 19.37
N ILE A 146 -40.27 37.82 18.27
CA ILE A 146 -40.60 37.18 16.97
C ILE A 146 -39.35 37.03 16.10
N VAL A 147 -38.44 38.01 16.13
CA VAL A 147 -37.22 38.02 15.29
C VAL A 147 -36.17 37.02 15.78
N LYS A 148 -35.96 36.92 17.11
CA LYS A 148 -34.92 36.10 17.72
C LYS A 148 -35.06 34.59 17.40
N PRO A 149 -36.26 33.97 17.51
CA PRO A 149 -36.43 32.56 17.15
C PRO A 149 -36.14 32.26 15.67
N SER A 150 -36.38 33.21 14.76
CA SER A 150 -36.04 33.04 13.34
C SER A 150 -34.53 33.04 13.11
N PHE A 151 -33.77 33.92 13.77
CA PHE A 151 -32.31 33.87 13.73
C PHE A 151 -31.75 32.55 14.27
N GLU A 152 -32.24 32.11 15.44
CA GLU A 152 -31.80 30.85 16.05
C GLU A 152 -32.08 29.62 15.15
N LYS A 153 -33.20 29.61 14.42
CA LYS A 153 -33.48 28.57 13.41
C LYS A 153 -32.49 28.61 12.25
N TRP A 154 -32.16 29.77 11.73
CA TRP A 154 -31.22 29.91 10.61
C TRP A 154 -29.78 29.58 11.02
N ASP A 155 -29.35 29.99 12.22
CA ASP A 155 -28.04 29.61 12.78
C ASP A 155 -27.95 28.09 12.97
N SER A 156 -29.04 27.45 13.42
CA SER A 156 -29.11 25.99 13.55
C SER A 156 -29.02 25.28 12.19
N VAL A 157 -29.67 25.81 11.15
CA VAL A 157 -29.59 25.28 9.78
C VAL A 157 -28.19 25.47 9.20
N GLU A 158 -27.55 26.62 9.41
CA GLU A 158 -26.17 26.89 8.97
C GLU A 158 -25.16 25.97 9.66
N ALA A 159 -25.26 25.79 10.98
CA ALA A 159 -24.40 24.86 11.72
C ALA A 159 -24.58 23.40 11.22
N CYS A 160 -25.83 22.97 10.98
CA CYS A 160 -26.11 21.66 10.38
C CYS A 160 -25.54 21.51 8.97
N TRP A 161 -25.61 22.56 8.15
CA TRP A 161 -25.05 22.58 6.80
C TRP A 161 -23.52 22.51 6.81
N GLN A 162 -22.85 23.31 7.65
CA GLN A 162 -21.38 23.33 7.74
C GLN A 162 -20.82 22.00 8.25
N LEU A 163 -21.41 21.43 9.31
CA LEU A 163 -21.03 20.12 9.84
C LEU A 163 -21.22 19.02 8.79
N TYR A 164 -22.35 19.03 8.09
CA TYR A 164 -22.63 18.06 7.03
C TYR A 164 -21.68 18.22 5.84
N SER A 165 -21.42 19.46 5.39
CA SER A 165 -20.51 19.74 4.27
C SER A 165 -19.08 19.31 4.59
N GLN A 166 -18.63 19.49 5.83
CA GLN A 166 -17.30 19.05 6.26
C GLN A 166 -17.22 17.52 6.32
N GLN A 167 -18.21 16.85 6.92
CA GLN A 167 -18.28 15.39 6.95
C GLN A 167 -18.32 14.77 5.55
N ILE A 168 -19.08 15.37 4.62
CA ILE A 168 -19.14 14.95 3.22
C ILE A 168 -17.79 15.11 2.55
N LYS A 169 -17.12 16.24 2.75
CA LYS A 169 -15.80 16.51 2.17
C LYS A 169 -14.75 15.50 2.64
N ASP A 170 -14.69 15.24 3.95
CA ASP A 170 -13.74 14.30 4.54
C ASP A 170 -14.04 12.85 4.10
N THR A 171 -15.32 12.48 4.04
CA THR A 171 -15.78 11.16 3.56
C THR A 171 -15.50 10.99 2.06
N ASN A 172 -15.72 12.02 1.24
CA ASN A 172 -15.48 11.99 -0.20
C ASN A 172 -13.99 11.93 -0.51
N LEU A 173 -13.13 12.68 0.21
CA LEU A 173 -11.68 12.59 0.06
C LEU A 173 -11.18 11.18 0.38
N LEU A 174 -11.62 10.61 1.51
CA LEU A 174 -11.28 9.23 1.88
C LEU A 174 -11.76 8.22 0.83
N ASN A 175 -12.99 8.36 0.32
CA ASN A 175 -13.55 7.47 -0.68
C ASN A 175 -12.86 7.60 -2.05
N ILE A 176 -12.48 8.82 -2.46
CA ILE A 176 -11.72 9.07 -3.70
C ILE A 176 -10.33 8.47 -3.61
N ASP A 177 -9.64 8.61 -2.47
CA ASP A 177 -8.34 8.00 -2.26
C ASP A 177 -8.42 6.47 -2.26
N ILE A 178 -9.45 5.89 -1.61
CA ILE A 178 -9.73 4.45 -1.67
C ILE A 178 -10.00 4.00 -3.11
N PHE A 179 -10.80 4.76 -3.87
CA PHE A 179 -11.13 4.45 -5.27
C PHE A 179 -9.91 4.54 -6.19
N ASN A 180 -9.15 5.64 -6.14
CA ASN A 180 -7.95 5.83 -6.97
C ASN A 180 -6.91 4.75 -6.68
N ARG A 181 -6.75 4.39 -5.41
CA ARG A 181 -5.89 3.27 -5.00
C ARG A 181 -6.39 1.93 -5.54
N GLN A 182 -7.70 1.70 -5.49
CA GLN A 182 -8.29 0.47 -6.04
C GLN A 182 -8.04 0.38 -7.55
N VAL A 183 -8.21 1.49 -8.27
CA VAL A 183 -7.89 1.59 -9.71
C VAL A 183 -6.40 1.33 -9.99
N GLU A 184 -5.49 1.83 -9.16
CA GLU A 184 -4.05 1.56 -9.29
C GLU A 184 -3.72 0.07 -9.09
N ILE A 185 -4.30 -0.55 -8.05
CA ILE A 185 -4.15 -1.98 -7.78
C ILE A 185 -4.69 -2.81 -8.96
N ASP A 186 -5.86 -2.45 -9.49
CA ASP A 186 -6.49 -3.14 -10.62
C ASP A 186 -5.66 -3.00 -11.90
N ASN A 187 -5.15 -1.79 -12.20
CA ASN A 187 -4.26 -1.55 -13.33
C ASN A 187 -2.96 -2.37 -13.22
N ASN A 188 -2.39 -2.47 -12.02
CA ASN A 188 -1.21 -3.29 -11.78
C ASN A 188 -1.50 -4.78 -11.98
N SER A 189 -2.66 -5.26 -11.51
CA SER A 189 -3.10 -6.64 -11.73
C SER A 189 -3.34 -6.97 -13.21
N ILE A 190 -3.97 -6.07 -13.97
CA ILE A 190 -4.20 -6.24 -15.41
C ILE A 190 -2.87 -6.24 -16.18
N ARG A 191 -1.94 -5.35 -15.81
CA ARG A 191 -0.61 -5.29 -16.40
C ARG A 191 0.17 -6.58 -16.16
N ALA A 192 0.21 -7.05 -14.91
CA ALA A 192 0.85 -8.31 -14.54
C ALA A 192 0.25 -9.51 -15.31
N TYR A 193 -1.08 -9.54 -15.47
CA TYR A 193 -1.75 -10.55 -16.30
C TYR A 193 -1.31 -10.49 -17.78
N ASN A 194 -1.30 -9.28 -18.38
CA ASN A 194 -0.91 -9.11 -19.77
C ASN A 194 0.57 -9.47 -20.00
N GLU A 195 1.46 -9.11 -19.07
CA GLU A 195 2.88 -9.48 -19.08
C GLU A 195 3.07 -11.00 -18.97
N SER A 196 2.37 -11.64 -18.01
CA SER A 196 2.35 -13.10 -17.86
C SER A 196 1.88 -13.80 -19.13
N ARG A 197 0.81 -13.30 -19.77
CA ARG A 197 0.30 -13.83 -21.04
C ARG A 197 1.30 -13.65 -22.19
N ALA A 198 1.96 -12.50 -22.29
CA ALA A 198 2.98 -12.28 -23.30
C ALA A 198 4.17 -13.25 -23.12
N MET A 199 4.62 -13.44 -21.87
CA MET A 199 5.66 -14.40 -21.52
C MET A 199 5.25 -15.84 -21.85
N MET A 200 4.00 -16.22 -21.55
CA MET A 200 3.43 -17.53 -21.91
C MET A 200 3.51 -17.77 -23.42
N VAL A 201 3.02 -16.84 -24.25
CA VAL A 201 3.01 -17.01 -25.71
C VAL A 201 4.42 -17.22 -26.26
N VAL A 202 5.42 -16.48 -25.75
CA VAL A 202 6.81 -16.64 -26.16
C VAL A 202 7.39 -17.98 -25.70
N TYR A 203 7.14 -18.37 -24.45
CA TYR A 203 7.66 -19.60 -23.85
C TYR A 203 7.06 -20.85 -24.50
N CYS A 204 5.75 -20.90 -24.73
CA CYS A 204 5.06 -22.01 -25.37
C CYS A 204 5.48 -22.23 -26.84
N GLY A 205 6.09 -21.22 -27.48
CA GLY A 205 6.66 -21.35 -28.83
C GLY A 205 8.07 -21.96 -28.88
N LYS A 206 8.64 -22.38 -27.74
CA LYS A 206 10.00 -22.93 -27.64
C LYS A 206 10.01 -24.46 -27.56
N GLU A 207 11.17 -25.05 -27.85
CA GLU A 207 11.40 -26.48 -27.61
C GLU A 207 11.63 -26.72 -26.11
N LEU A 208 10.62 -27.27 -25.44
CA LEU A 208 10.64 -27.50 -24.00
C LEU A 208 11.25 -28.87 -23.67
N GLN A 209 12.17 -28.90 -22.72
CA GLN A 209 12.78 -30.13 -22.23
C GLN A 209 12.02 -30.67 -21.02
N SER A 210 11.36 -31.81 -21.20
CA SER A 210 10.50 -32.44 -20.19
C SER A 210 11.13 -33.69 -19.54
N ASN A 211 12.13 -34.30 -20.19
CA ASN A 211 12.71 -35.57 -19.75
C ASN A 211 13.95 -35.37 -18.85
N THR A 212 13.88 -35.86 -17.61
CA THR A 212 14.94 -35.73 -16.62
C THR A 212 16.25 -36.42 -17.01
N ASP A 213 16.21 -37.58 -17.66
CA ASP A 213 17.43 -38.29 -18.08
C ASP A 213 18.10 -37.64 -19.29
N SER A 214 17.31 -37.01 -20.18
CA SER A 214 17.86 -36.13 -21.22
C SER A 214 18.55 -34.92 -20.60
N LEU A 215 17.95 -34.28 -19.59
CA LEU A 215 18.54 -33.12 -18.92
C LEU A 215 19.88 -33.43 -18.25
N LYS A 216 20.05 -34.62 -17.66
CA LYS A 216 21.34 -35.08 -17.11
C LYS A 216 22.46 -35.15 -18.16
N LYS A 217 22.11 -35.27 -19.44
CA LYS A 217 23.07 -35.24 -20.57
C LYS A 217 23.23 -33.83 -21.15
N ILE A 218 22.13 -33.10 -21.27
CA ILE A 218 22.10 -31.75 -21.86
C ILE A 218 22.85 -30.76 -20.96
N ILE A 219 22.56 -30.73 -19.66
CA ILE A 219 23.12 -29.75 -18.72
C ILE A 219 24.66 -29.76 -18.74
N PRO A 220 25.34 -30.92 -18.62
CA PRO A 220 26.79 -31.00 -18.75
C PRO A 220 27.35 -30.44 -20.08
N SER A 221 26.57 -30.51 -21.16
CA SER A 221 26.99 -30.09 -22.52
C SER A 221 26.72 -28.63 -22.87
N LEU A 222 26.03 -27.87 -22.00
CA LEU A 222 25.71 -26.46 -22.26
C LEU A 222 26.99 -25.61 -22.36
N VAL A 223 27.02 -24.72 -23.36
CA VAL A 223 28.09 -23.75 -23.60
C VAL A 223 27.58 -22.31 -23.52
N PRO A 224 28.47 -21.31 -23.32
CA PRO A 224 28.06 -19.90 -23.24
C PRO A 224 27.21 -19.46 -24.44
N GLY A 225 26.05 -18.84 -24.18
CA GLY A 225 25.07 -18.45 -25.19
C GLY A 225 23.91 -19.42 -25.36
N ASP A 226 24.02 -20.66 -24.84
CA ASP A 226 22.92 -21.61 -24.88
C ASP A 226 21.76 -21.16 -23.98
N THR A 227 20.54 -21.42 -24.47
CA THR A 227 19.31 -21.24 -23.69
C THR A 227 18.55 -22.55 -23.62
N LEU A 228 18.37 -23.06 -22.40
CA LEU A 228 17.64 -24.26 -22.07
C LEU A 228 16.24 -23.89 -21.54
N TYR A 229 15.20 -24.26 -22.26
CA TYR A 229 13.82 -24.13 -21.80
C TYR A 229 13.36 -25.45 -21.15
N LEU A 230 13.00 -25.39 -19.87
CA LEU A 230 12.49 -26.52 -19.11
C LEU A 230 10.98 -26.50 -19.07
N ASP A 231 10.34 -27.64 -19.24
CA ASP A 231 8.87 -27.77 -19.22
C ASP A 231 8.25 -27.52 -17.83
N SER A 232 6.93 -27.33 -17.79
CA SER A 232 6.10 -27.10 -16.62
C SER A 232 5.83 -28.39 -15.82
N LEU A 233 6.90 -28.99 -15.27
CA LEU A 233 6.83 -30.30 -14.60
C LEU A 233 7.67 -30.35 -13.32
N ASN A 234 7.44 -31.41 -12.53
CA ASN A 234 8.29 -31.77 -11.40
C ASN A 234 9.47 -32.65 -11.88
N PHE A 235 10.68 -32.09 -11.87
CA PHE A 235 11.92 -32.78 -12.16
C PHE A 235 12.49 -33.42 -10.89
N SER A 236 12.39 -34.74 -10.81
CA SER A 236 12.96 -35.53 -9.70
C SER A 236 14.41 -35.91 -9.98
N SER A 237 15.31 -34.92 -9.99
CA SER A 237 16.75 -35.14 -10.10
C SER A 237 17.55 -34.05 -9.41
N GLN A 238 18.76 -34.42 -9.04
CA GLN A 238 19.82 -33.48 -8.72
C GLN A 238 20.48 -33.02 -10.03
N PHE A 239 20.83 -31.74 -10.09
CA PHE A 239 21.52 -31.16 -11.23
C PHE A 239 22.79 -30.48 -10.73
N THR A 240 23.92 -30.85 -11.32
CA THR A 240 25.21 -30.24 -11.01
C THR A 240 25.73 -29.51 -12.23
N PHE A 241 26.10 -28.25 -12.03
CA PHE A 241 26.72 -27.40 -13.03
C PHE A 241 28.20 -27.27 -12.70
N HIS A 242 29.02 -27.45 -13.73
CA HIS A 242 30.47 -27.24 -13.73
C HIS A 242 30.88 -26.26 -14.84
N GLN A 243 29.91 -25.61 -15.47
CA GLN A 243 30.14 -24.78 -16.64
C GLN A 243 30.70 -23.43 -16.23
N ILE A 244 31.85 -23.11 -16.81
CA ILE A 244 32.45 -21.78 -16.71
C ILE A 244 31.93 -20.98 -17.89
N GLY A 245 30.93 -20.14 -17.65
CA GLY A 245 30.57 -19.11 -18.61
C GLY A 245 31.73 -18.13 -18.82
N ASP A 246 31.98 -17.73 -20.06
CA ASP A 246 33.02 -16.74 -20.36
C ASP A 246 32.73 -15.43 -19.61
N SER A 247 33.78 -14.87 -19.00
CA SER A 247 33.78 -13.58 -18.30
C SER A 247 33.44 -12.39 -19.21
N LEU A 248 33.37 -12.55 -20.53
CA LEU A 248 32.95 -11.49 -21.47
C LEU A 248 31.87 -11.95 -22.46
N GLY A 249 31.53 -13.24 -22.45
CA GLY A 249 30.59 -13.86 -23.39
C GLY A 249 29.13 -13.85 -22.91
N PRO A 250 28.19 -14.25 -23.79
CA PRO A 250 26.79 -14.42 -23.41
C PRO A 250 26.64 -15.52 -22.34
N PRO A 251 25.68 -15.37 -21.40
CA PRO A 251 25.48 -16.34 -20.32
C PRO A 251 24.91 -17.67 -20.84
N ILE A 252 25.05 -18.74 -20.05
CA ILE A 252 24.14 -19.90 -20.15
C ILE A 252 22.83 -19.49 -19.48
N VAL A 253 21.71 -19.77 -20.13
CA VAL A 253 20.38 -19.38 -19.64
C VAL A 253 19.50 -20.61 -19.45
N VAL A 254 18.92 -20.78 -18.27
CA VAL A 254 17.97 -21.86 -17.97
C VAL A 254 16.64 -21.24 -17.54
N ILE A 255 15.59 -21.52 -18.30
CA ILE A 255 14.26 -20.90 -18.14
C ILE A 255 13.24 -21.98 -17.85
N GLY A 256 12.63 -21.90 -16.67
CA GLY A 256 11.42 -22.62 -16.34
C GLY A 256 10.17 -21.89 -16.80
N SER A 257 9.05 -22.55 -16.54
CA SER A 257 7.71 -22.03 -16.82
C SER A 257 7.42 -20.75 -16.03
N PRO A 258 6.91 -19.68 -16.68
CA PRO A 258 6.54 -18.43 -16.02
C PRO A 258 5.44 -18.60 -14.95
N PHE A 259 4.79 -19.76 -14.93
CA PHE A 259 3.75 -20.13 -13.96
C PHE A 259 4.29 -20.65 -12.62
N MET A 260 5.61 -20.73 -12.44
CA MET A 260 6.26 -21.25 -11.24
C MET A 260 5.90 -22.71 -10.94
N ASN A 261 5.75 -23.51 -11.99
CA ASN A 261 5.42 -24.94 -11.91
C ASN A 261 6.48 -25.83 -12.59
N THR A 262 7.60 -25.26 -13.04
CA THR A 262 8.85 -26.00 -13.25
C THR A 262 9.54 -26.16 -11.90
N VAL A 263 9.37 -27.34 -11.29
CA VAL A 263 9.84 -27.62 -9.94
C VAL A 263 10.96 -28.65 -9.96
N VAL A 264 12.09 -28.35 -9.34
CA VAL A 264 13.14 -29.33 -9.07
C VAL A 264 12.91 -29.88 -7.65
N SER A 265 12.49 -31.15 -7.54
CA SER A 265 12.14 -31.77 -6.26
C SER A 265 12.39 -33.28 -6.23
N PRO A 266 13.15 -33.83 -5.26
CA PRO A 266 13.82 -33.10 -4.17
C PRO A 266 14.94 -32.22 -4.72
N ALA A 267 14.99 -30.96 -4.27
CA ALA A 267 16.02 -30.05 -4.71
C ALA A 267 17.41 -30.56 -4.32
N GLY A 268 18.31 -30.59 -5.30
CA GLY A 268 19.72 -30.91 -5.13
C GLY A 268 20.46 -30.27 -6.28
N PHE A 269 20.49 -28.94 -6.26
CA PHE A 269 21.02 -28.14 -7.34
C PHE A 269 22.36 -27.54 -6.92
N PHE A 270 23.43 -27.98 -7.55
CA PHE A 270 24.79 -27.65 -7.14
C PHE A 270 25.51 -26.94 -8.27
N LEU A 271 26.13 -25.81 -7.95
CA LEU A 271 27.04 -25.10 -8.84
C LEU A 271 28.41 -25.12 -8.18
N THR A 272 29.39 -25.64 -8.91
CA THR A 272 30.77 -25.72 -8.45
C THR A 272 31.65 -25.05 -9.50
N GLU A 273 32.45 -24.07 -9.10
CA GLU A 273 33.34 -23.32 -10.01
C GLU A 273 32.61 -22.71 -11.23
N SER A 274 31.30 -22.50 -11.13
CA SER A 274 30.44 -22.11 -12.25
C SER A 274 30.34 -20.60 -12.39
N HIS A 275 30.27 -20.12 -13.64
CA HIS A 275 30.36 -18.70 -13.96
C HIS A 275 29.29 -18.26 -14.97
N ASN A 276 28.73 -17.06 -14.80
CA ASN A 276 27.86 -16.40 -15.80
C ASN A 276 26.68 -17.27 -16.28
N ILE A 277 25.88 -17.78 -15.33
CA ILE A 277 24.68 -18.59 -15.57
C ILE A 277 23.47 -17.87 -15.00
N ARG A 278 22.36 -17.87 -15.75
CA ARG A 278 21.11 -17.20 -15.36
C ARG A 278 19.96 -18.19 -15.31
N PHE A 279 19.23 -18.17 -14.20
CA PHE A 279 18.10 -19.04 -13.92
C PHE A 279 16.84 -18.20 -13.77
N TYR A 280 15.79 -18.57 -14.51
CA TYR A 280 14.52 -17.85 -14.54
C TYR A 280 13.37 -18.79 -14.26
N ASN A 281 12.42 -18.36 -13.42
CA ASN A 281 11.14 -19.04 -13.20
C ASN A 281 11.25 -20.50 -12.75
N LEU A 282 12.14 -20.77 -11.80
CA LEU A 282 12.36 -22.11 -11.25
C LEU A 282 11.95 -22.19 -9.79
N VAL A 283 11.38 -23.34 -9.41
CA VAL A 283 11.08 -23.66 -8.02
C VAL A 283 12.02 -24.77 -7.53
N PHE A 284 12.79 -24.49 -6.48
CA PHE A 284 13.66 -25.44 -5.80
C PHE A 284 13.02 -25.85 -4.49
N ALA A 285 12.51 -27.08 -4.41
CA ALA A 285 11.72 -27.53 -3.26
C ALA A 285 12.02 -28.93 -2.76
N GLY A 286 11.82 -29.15 -1.45
CA GLY A 286 11.89 -30.47 -0.83
C GLY A 286 13.30 -31.07 -0.82
N GLY A 287 14.34 -30.24 -0.91
CA GLY A 287 15.72 -30.71 -0.90
C GLY A 287 16.12 -31.29 0.45
N LEU A 288 16.91 -32.37 0.42
CA LEU A 288 17.51 -32.97 1.63
C LEU A 288 18.59 -32.06 2.24
N HIS A 289 19.11 -31.12 1.46
CA HIS A 289 20.09 -30.11 1.86
C HIS A 289 19.53 -28.70 1.58
N SER A 290 20.38 -27.80 1.06
CA SER A 290 19.98 -26.50 0.56
C SER A 290 19.25 -26.65 -0.79
N GLY A 291 18.27 -25.79 -1.08
CA GLY A 291 17.56 -25.82 -2.37
C GLY A 291 18.50 -25.63 -3.56
N VAL A 292 19.37 -24.63 -3.44
CA VAL A 292 20.53 -24.42 -4.33
C VAL A 292 21.78 -24.20 -3.49
N LYS A 293 22.90 -24.79 -3.92
CA LYS A 293 24.23 -24.56 -3.34
C LYS A 293 25.23 -24.10 -4.40
N LEU A 294 25.90 -22.98 -4.14
CA LEU A 294 27.05 -22.48 -4.91
C LEU A 294 28.31 -22.66 -4.07
N GLU A 295 29.36 -23.23 -4.66
CA GLU A 295 30.64 -23.41 -3.99
C GLU A 295 31.84 -23.24 -4.93
N LEU A 296 33.02 -23.07 -4.33
CA LEU A 296 34.30 -22.98 -5.02
C LEU A 296 34.32 -21.87 -6.07
N ASN A 297 34.19 -20.61 -5.64
CA ASN A 297 34.37 -19.44 -6.51
C ASN A 297 33.35 -19.35 -7.66
N CYS A 298 32.08 -19.69 -7.41
CA CYS A 298 31.03 -19.37 -8.38
C CYS A 298 30.82 -17.85 -8.45
N SER A 299 30.63 -17.29 -9.65
CA SER A 299 30.38 -15.85 -9.79
C SER A 299 29.46 -15.53 -10.98
N ARG A 300 28.82 -14.35 -10.90
CA ARG A 300 27.84 -13.88 -11.90
C ARG A 300 26.70 -14.88 -12.13
N ILE A 301 26.25 -15.49 -11.03
CA ILE A 301 25.09 -16.36 -11.02
C ILE A 301 23.87 -15.51 -10.65
N LEU A 302 22.86 -15.52 -11.51
CA LEU A 302 21.59 -14.82 -11.29
C LEU A 302 20.46 -15.82 -11.16
N PHE A 303 19.65 -15.67 -10.11
CA PHE A 303 18.30 -16.23 -10.06
C PHE A 303 17.31 -15.09 -10.09
N GLU A 304 16.42 -15.12 -11.07
CA GLU A 304 15.38 -14.12 -11.23
C GLU A 304 14.02 -14.79 -11.28
N ASN A 305 13.09 -14.26 -10.48
CA ASN A 305 11.73 -14.80 -10.36
C ASN A 305 11.73 -16.28 -9.96
N CYS A 306 12.59 -16.66 -9.01
CA CYS A 306 12.73 -18.04 -8.54
C CYS A 306 12.16 -18.22 -7.12
N VAL A 307 11.75 -19.44 -6.79
CA VAL A 307 11.19 -19.81 -5.49
C VAL A 307 12.01 -20.90 -4.83
N PHE A 308 12.38 -20.71 -3.56
CA PHE A 308 13.20 -21.65 -2.78
C PHE A 308 12.46 -22.01 -1.49
N ARG A 309 11.86 -23.20 -1.44
CA ARG A 309 10.93 -23.53 -0.36
C ARG A 309 11.02 -24.95 0.18
N ASN A 310 10.66 -25.13 1.45
CA ASN A 310 10.53 -26.46 2.06
C ASN A 310 11.82 -27.31 1.96
N ASN A 311 13.00 -26.70 2.03
CA ASN A 311 14.27 -27.42 2.03
C ASN A 311 14.73 -27.72 3.47
N ASN A 312 15.41 -28.84 3.67
CA ASN A 312 15.83 -29.31 5.00
C ASN A 312 16.98 -28.48 5.60
N LEU A 313 17.74 -27.75 4.78
CA LEU A 313 18.72 -26.76 5.24
C LEU A 313 18.29 -25.37 4.74
N HIS A 314 19.05 -24.78 3.83
CA HIS A 314 18.84 -23.42 3.38
C HIS A 314 17.95 -23.35 2.14
N GLY A 315 17.28 -22.22 1.91
CA GLY A 315 16.70 -21.96 0.60
C GLY A 315 17.79 -21.85 -0.45
N VAL A 316 18.75 -20.96 -0.19
CA VAL A 316 19.97 -20.77 -1.00
C VAL A 316 21.20 -20.73 -0.11
N GLU A 317 22.25 -21.40 -0.54
CA GLU A 317 23.56 -21.41 0.12
C GLU A 317 24.67 -21.04 -0.88
N ALA A 318 25.45 -20.02 -0.58
CA ALA A 318 26.61 -19.62 -1.36
C ALA A 318 27.85 -19.59 -0.46
N ILE A 319 28.82 -20.46 -0.75
CA ILE A 319 30.08 -20.58 -0.02
C ILE A 319 31.21 -20.17 -0.95
N GLN A 320 31.99 -19.16 -0.54
CA GLN A 320 33.08 -18.58 -1.33
C GLN A 320 32.62 -18.27 -2.76
N SER A 321 31.44 -17.68 -2.89
CA SER A 321 30.78 -17.47 -4.18
C SER A 321 29.95 -16.19 -4.13
N SER A 322 29.72 -15.60 -5.30
CA SER A 322 28.88 -14.41 -5.45
C SER A 322 27.58 -14.76 -6.17
N LEU A 323 26.48 -14.22 -5.64
CA LEU A 323 25.13 -14.54 -6.08
C LEU A 323 24.29 -13.28 -6.23
N GLU A 324 23.48 -13.25 -7.27
CA GLU A 324 22.43 -12.26 -7.47
C GLU A 324 21.04 -12.89 -7.41
N LEU A 325 20.14 -12.28 -6.63
CA LEU A 325 18.74 -12.66 -6.52
C LEU A 325 17.84 -11.47 -6.89
N ARG A 326 16.88 -11.69 -7.80
CA ARG A 326 15.91 -10.66 -8.20
C ARG A 326 14.49 -11.23 -8.20
N ASN A 327 13.54 -10.53 -7.60
CA ASN A 327 12.13 -10.97 -7.60
C ASN A 327 11.93 -12.39 -7.02
N CYS A 328 12.78 -12.81 -6.08
CA CYS A 328 12.79 -14.18 -5.57
C CYS A 328 12.00 -14.32 -4.25
N GLN A 329 11.46 -15.51 -4.01
CA GLN A 329 10.78 -15.87 -2.77
C GLN A 329 11.49 -17.05 -2.09
N ILE A 330 11.82 -16.91 -0.81
CA ILE A 330 12.61 -17.87 -0.05
C ILE A 330 11.93 -18.15 1.29
N PHE A 331 11.27 -19.30 1.43
CA PHE A 331 10.38 -19.52 2.58
C PHE A 331 10.18 -20.97 3.03
N HIS A 332 9.76 -21.17 4.27
CA HIS A 332 9.55 -22.49 4.90
C HIS A 332 10.76 -23.43 4.84
N ASN A 333 11.99 -22.90 4.84
CA ASN A 333 13.20 -23.74 4.91
C ASN A 333 13.56 -24.03 6.38
N SER A 334 14.04 -25.24 6.66
CA SER A 334 14.33 -25.70 8.02
C SER A 334 15.61 -25.09 8.62
N GLY A 335 16.45 -24.47 7.79
CA GLY A 335 17.59 -23.64 8.17
C GLY A 335 17.32 -22.15 7.93
N SER A 336 18.34 -21.42 7.48
CA SER A 336 18.19 -20.03 7.05
C SER A 336 17.56 -19.94 5.67
N GLY A 337 16.85 -18.85 5.37
CA GLY A 337 16.39 -18.59 4.00
C GLY A 337 17.57 -18.51 3.04
N ILE A 338 18.48 -17.57 3.30
CA ILE A 338 19.72 -17.39 2.53
C ILE A 338 20.92 -17.54 3.47
N ARG A 339 21.90 -18.34 3.06
CA ARG A 339 23.22 -18.43 3.71
C ARG A 339 24.30 -18.00 2.73
N VAL A 340 25.12 -17.04 3.12
CA VAL A 340 26.24 -16.53 2.32
C VAL A 340 27.49 -16.58 3.18
N GLN A 341 28.56 -17.16 2.66
CA GLN A 341 29.83 -17.27 3.37
C GLN A 341 30.96 -16.83 2.46
N GLY A 342 31.69 -15.79 2.86
CA GLY A 342 32.85 -15.27 2.15
C GLY A 342 34.18 -15.70 2.76
N MET A 343 35.24 -15.05 2.28
CA MET A 343 36.59 -15.09 2.87
C MET A 343 37.12 -13.65 2.90
N ASN A 344 37.95 -13.33 3.89
CA ASN A 344 38.36 -11.96 4.22
C ASN A 344 39.06 -11.16 3.09
N THR A 345 39.41 -11.77 1.97
CA THR A 345 40.28 -11.19 0.94
C THR A 345 39.67 -11.14 -0.47
N VAL A 346 38.47 -11.68 -0.69
CA VAL A 346 37.82 -11.74 -2.02
C VAL A 346 36.38 -11.25 -1.90
N GLU A 347 35.93 -10.46 -2.88
CA GLU A 347 34.58 -9.89 -2.97
C GLU A 347 33.50 -10.97 -3.25
N TYR A 348 33.31 -11.88 -2.31
CA TYR A 348 32.16 -12.77 -2.28
C TYR A 348 30.99 -12.08 -1.58
N GLY A 349 29.79 -12.22 -2.14
CA GLY A 349 28.65 -11.52 -1.60
C GLY A 349 27.31 -11.85 -2.22
N LEU A 350 26.28 -11.25 -1.64
CA LEU A 350 24.91 -11.32 -2.10
C LEU A 350 24.48 -9.94 -2.57
N VAL A 351 24.04 -9.88 -3.83
CA VAL A 351 23.22 -8.78 -4.33
C VAL A 351 21.79 -9.29 -4.41
N ALA A 352 20.86 -8.64 -3.70
CA ALA A 352 19.46 -9.05 -3.71
C ALA A 352 18.56 -7.83 -3.90
N ASP A 353 17.66 -7.88 -4.88
CA ASP A 353 16.66 -6.85 -5.10
C ASP A 353 15.27 -7.45 -5.20
N ASN A 354 14.32 -6.81 -4.52
CA ASN A 354 12.92 -7.24 -4.50
C ASN A 354 12.77 -8.71 -4.09
N VAL A 355 13.27 -9.08 -2.89
CA VAL A 355 13.22 -10.45 -2.39
C VAL A 355 12.31 -10.60 -1.17
N LEU A 356 11.56 -11.69 -1.12
CA LEU A 356 10.82 -12.12 0.06
C LEU A 356 11.57 -13.26 0.75
N VAL A 357 11.88 -13.08 2.04
CA VAL A 357 12.54 -14.11 2.87
C VAL A 357 11.73 -14.31 4.14
N SER A 358 10.93 -15.37 4.19
CA SER A 358 9.94 -15.54 5.26
C SER A 358 9.81 -16.96 5.82
N HIS A 359 9.34 -17.06 7.06
CA HIS A 359 9.01 -18.37 7.68
C HIS A 359 10.13 -19.41 7.62
N ASN A 360 11.39 -18.99 7.59
CA ASN A 360 12.52 -19.91 7.70
C ASN A 360 12.80 -20.17 9.18
N ARG A 361 13.10 -21.43 9.53
CA ARG A 361 13.20 -21.83 10.95
C ARG A 361 14.38 -21.17 11.66
N ALA A 362 15.44 -20.82 10.95
CA ALA A 362 16.59 -20.09 11.50
C ALA A 362 16.53 -18.59 11.13
N TYR A 363 17.65 -18.04 10.64
CA TYR A 363 17.73 -16.64 10.19
C TYR A 363 17.05 -16.44 8.83
N GLY A 364 16.50 -15.26 8.56
CA GLY A 364 16.12 -14.91 7.19
C GLY A 364 17.35 -14.93 6.28
N ILE A 365 18.34 -14.08 6.59
CA ILE A 365 19.63 -14.04 5.91
C ILE A 365 20.75 -14.25 6.93
N ASN A 366 21.64 -15.20 6.67
CA ASN A 366 22.84 -15.45 7.45
C ASN A 366 24.08 -15.17 6.60
N SER A 367 24.79 -14.09 6.90
CA SER A 367 26.04 -13.70 6.23
C SER A 367 27.24 -13.95 7.15
N ILE A 368 28.23 -14.67 6.64
CA ILE A 368 29.49 -14.97 7.33
C ILE A 368 30.62 -14.38 6.51
N SER A 369 31.20 -13.28 6.97
CA SER A 369 32.31 -12.59 6.28
C SER A 369 32.06 -12.35 4.77
N ALA A 370 30.82 -12.04 4.39
CA ALA A 370 30.41 -11.78 3.00
C ALA A 370 29.81 -10.38 2.85
N GLY A 371 30.05 -9.75 1.70
CA GLY A 371 29.47 -8.45 1.37
C GLY A 371 27.98 -8.58 1.03
N LEU A 372 27.17 -7.61 1.45
CA LEU A 372 25.72 -7.61 1.16
C LEU A 372 25.29 -6.29 0.51
N MET A 373 24.50 -6.39 -0.55
CA MET A 373 23.76 -5.28 -1.11
C MET A 373 22.32 -5.72 -1.34
N ILE A 374 21.43 -5.31 -0.44
CA ILE A 374 20.04 -5.75 -0.41
C ILE A 374 19.14 -4.53 -0.55
N SER A 375 18.16 -4.59 -1.45
CA SER A 375 17.15 -3.56 -1.60
C SER A 375 15.75 -4.11 -1.79
N ASN A 376 14.75 -3.32 -1.35
CA ASN A 376 13.33 -3.63 -1.55
C ASN A 376 12.97 -5.04 -1.03
N ALA A 377 13.58 -5.48 0.08
CA ALA A 377 13.37 -6.82 0.60
C ALA A 377 12.31 -6.83 1.70
N THR A 378 11.53 -7.91 1.80
CA THR A 378 10.74 -8.23 2.99
C THR A 378 11.35 -9.43 3.67
N ILE A 379 11.88 -9.25 4.88
CA ILE A 379 12.51 -10.29 5.70
C ILE A 379 11.69 -10.41 6.99
N SER A 380 10.80 -11.40 7.03
CA SER A 380 9.78 -11.46 8.08
C SER A 380 9.53 -12.87 8.59
N ASP A 381 9.08 -13.01 9.83
CA ASP A 381 8.63 -14.31 10.37
C ASP A 381 9.68 -15.41 10.40
N ASN A 382 10.96 -15.06 10.41
CA ASN A 382 12.00 -16.06 10.56
C ASN A 382 12.18 -16.41 12.05
N GLY A 383 12.49 -17.67 12.34
CA GLY A 383 12.50 -18.19 13.71
C GLY A 383 13.59 -17.59 14.61
N LEU A 384 14.67 -17.07 14.02
CA LEU A 384 15.74 -16.35 14.72
C LEU A 384 15.74 -14.85 14.35
N ASP A 385 16.92 -14.27 14.12
CA ASP A 385 17.03 -12.90 13.64
C ASP A 385 16.59 -12.80 12.17
N GLY A 386 16.04 -11.65 11.76
CA GLY A 386 15.76 -11.41 10.34
C GLY A 386 17.04 -11.51 9.52
N MET A 387 18.10 -10.85 9.99
CA MET A 387 19.43 -10.93 9.42
C MET A 387 20.48 -11.13 10.50
N ARG A 388 21.41 -12.07 10.29
CA ARG A 388 22.64 -12.20 11.07
C ARG A 388 23.86 -11.88 10.21
N LEU A 389 24.69 -10.98 10.71
CA LEU A 389 25.99 -10.60 10.15
C LEU A 389 27.09 -11.12 11.09
N GLU A 390 27.60 -12.31 10.79
CA GLU A 390 28.66 -12.97 11.55
C GLU A 390 30.03 -12.55 11.02
N VAL A 391 30.80 -11.84 11.86
CA VAL A 391 32.17 -11.37 11.58
C VAL A 391 32.27 -10.81 10.16
N ALA A 392 31.38 -9.87 9.83
CA ALA A 392 31.38 -9.20 8.55
C ALA A 392 32.70 -8.43 8.41
N SER A 393 33.62 -8.91 7.58
CA SER A 393 34.81 -8.16 7.17
C SER A 393 34.48 -7.23 6.00
N LEU A 394 33.41 -7.52 5.27
CA LEU A 394 32.93 -6.77 4.12
C LEU A 394 31.65 -5.96 4.47
N PRO A 395 31.41 -4.83 3.77
CA PRO A 395 30.24 -4.00 4.01
C PRO A 395 28.89 -4.67 3.73
N ALA A 396 27.85 -4.22 4.45
CA ALA A 396 26.46 -4.60 4.20
C ALA A 396 25.57 -3.36 4.05
N THR A 397 24.88 -3.23 2.91
CA THR A 397 23.89 -2.18 2.69
C THR A 397 22.51 -2.80 2.53
N ILE A 398 21.54 -2.37 3.34
CA ILE A 398 20.16 -2.86 3.32
C ILE A 398 19.20 -1.69 3.17
N ALA A 399 18.75 -1.41 1.96
CA ALA A 399 17.95 -0.23 1.67
C ALA A 399 16.47 -0.56 1.45
N ARG A 400 15.58 0.37 1.82
CA ARG A 400 14.16 0.32 1.45
C ARG A 400 13.50 -1.02 1.76
N SER A 401 13.84 -1.63 2.89
CA SER A 401 13.44 -3.00 3.21
C SER A 401 12.53 -3.03 4.44
N LEU A 402 11.78 -4.11 4.58
CA LEU A 402 10.98 -4.42 5.76
C LEU A 402 11.65 -5.59 6.48
N ILE A 403 12.11 -5.37 7.71
CA ILE A 403 12.68 -6.41 8.56
C ILE A 403 11.80 -6.51 9.80
N THR A 404 10.84 -7.43 9.76
CA THR A 404 9.69 -7.37 10.67
C THR A 404 9.33 -8.72 11.28
N PHE A 405 8.77 -8.72 12.48
CA PHE A 405 8.19 -9.94 13.09
C PHE A 405 9.11 -11.16 13.16
N ASN A 406 10.43 -10.97 13.19
CA ASN A 406 11.37 -12.08 13.37
C ASN A 406 11.46 -12.47 14.85
N GLY A 407 11.79 -13.74 15.10
CA GLY A 407 11.78 -14.35 16.44
C GLY A 407 12.78 -13.76 17.42
N TYR A 408 13.77 -13.00 16.95
CA TYR A 408 14.75 -12.28 17.78
C TYR A 408 14.91 -10.83 17.30
N TYR A 409 16.11 -10.39 16.91
CA TYR A 409 16.32 -9.04 16.40
C TYR A 409 15.95 -8.96 14.91
N GLY A 410 15.64 -7.76 14.43
CA GLY A 410 15.56 -7.54 13.00
C GLY A 410 16.91 -7.78 12.33
N LEU A 411 17.95 -7.10 12.80
CA LEU A 411 19.33 -7.30 12.35
C LEU A 411 20.27 -7.47 13.53
N ARG A 412 21.00 -8.59 13.56
CA ARG A 412 22.08 -8.85 14.51
C ARG A 412 23.42 -8.80 13.80
N ARG A 413 24.34 -7.98 14.29
CA ARG A 413 25.75 -8.05 13.95
C ARG A 413 26.52 -8.61 15.13
N ASP A 414 27.23 -9.72 14.91
CA ASP A 414 28.10 -10.29 15.93
C ASP A 414 29.31 -9.34 16.16
N LEU A 415 29.83 -9.34 17.39
CA LEU A 415 30.92 -8.44 17.78
C LEU A 415 32.19 -8.75 16.96
N SER A 416 32.89 -7.71 16.53
CA SER A 416 34.20 -7.80 15.85
C SER A 416 35.10 -6.65 16.29
N GLU A 417 36.36 -6.64 15.85
CA GLU A 417 37.22 -5.46 16.02
C GLU A 417 36.56 -4.21 15.43
N GLN A 418 36.71 -3.09 16.13
CA GLN A 418 36.13 -1.81 15.74
C GLN A 418 36.68 -1.38 14.36
N GLY A 419 35.76 -1.08 13.43
CA GLY A 419 36.11 -0.70 12.05
C GLY A 419 36.16 -1.84 11.03
N GLN A 420 36.05 -3.10 11.45
CA GLN A 420 35.86 -4.22 10.51
C GLN A 420 34.38 -4.38 10.14
N GLY A 421 34.08 -4.30 8.84
CA GLY A 421 32.74 -4.39 8.25
C GLY A 421 31.73 -3.39 8.83
N PHE A 422 31.24 -2.49 7.97
CA PHE A 422 30.16 -1.58 8.32
C PHE A 422 28.82 -2.07 7.77
N PHE A 423 27.72 -1.68 8.41
CA PHE A 423 26.40 -1.83 7.80
C PHE A 423 25.56 -0.55 7.85
N THR A 424 24.74 -0.35 6.83
CA THR A 424 23.77 0.74 6.74
C THR A 424 22.40 0.23 6.35
N THR A 425 21.35 0.85 6.88
CA THR A 425 19.95 0.43 6.69
C THR A 425 19.02 1.56 6.19
N PRO A 426 19.40 2.32 5.15
CA PRO A 426 18.65 3.52 4.75
C PRO A 426 17.21 3.18 4.33
N ASN A 427 16.24 3.94 4.87
CA ASN A 427 14.81 3.75 4.62
C ASN A 427 14.32 2.31 4.90
N THR A 428 14.96 1.62 5.85
CA THR A 428 14.55 0.27 6.26
C THR A 428 13.68 0.36 7.51
N ASN A 429 12.60 -0.41 7.49
CA ASN A 429 11.63 -0.50 8.57
C ASN A 429 11.93 -1.71 9.46
N PHE A 430 12.02 -1.46 10.76
CA PHE A 430 12.14 -2.49 11.77
C PHE A 430 10.90 -2.44 12.66
N TYR A 431 10.07 -3.48 12.62
CA TYR A 431 8.83 -3.51 13.37
C TYR A 431 8.48 -4.91 13.87
N GLY A 432 8.06 -5.02 15.13
CA GLY A 432 7.52 -6.27 15.69
C GLY A 432 8.51 -7.42 15.86
N ASN A 433 9.83 -7.20 15.69
CA ASN A 433 10.85 -8.19 16.02
C ASN A 433 10.93 -8.39 17.55
N VAL A 434 10.98 -9.63 18.02
CA VAL A 434 10.76 -9.97 19.44
C VAL A 434 11.80 -9.37 20.39
N SER A 435 13.09 -9.39 20.02
CA SER A 435 14.18 -8.89 20.87
C SER A 435 14.56 -7.43 20.61
N GLY A 436 14.10 -6.85 19.48
CA GLY A 436 14.34 -5.45 19.12
C GLY A 436 14.70 -5.25 17.65
N ALA A 437 14.89 -4.00 17.24
CA ALA A 437 15.22 -3.68 15.84
C ALA A 437 16.61 -4.19 15.45
N MET A 438 17.64 -3.84 16.23
CA MET A 438 19.04 -4.13 15.94
C MET A 438 19.82 -4.51 17.19
N PHE A 439 20.78 -5.43 17.04
CA PHE A 439 21.85 -5.70 17.99
C PHE A 439 23.20 -5.52 17.28
N ALA A 440 23.99 -4.55 17.72
CA ALA A 440 25.31 -4.25 17.16
C ALA A 440 26.12 -3.36 18.14
N ASP A 441 27.40 -3.13 17.83
CA ASP A 441 28.20 -2.12 18.52
C ASP A 441 27.55 -0.72 18.42
N SER A 442 27.69 0.08 19.48
CA SER A 442 27.01 1.38 19.61
C SER A 442 27.32 2.37 18.49
N ILE A 443 28.49 2.27 17.85
CA ILE A 443 28.83 3.09 16.69
C ILE A 443 27.92 2.80 15.49
N TYR A 444 27.60 1.53 15.23
CA TYR A 444 26.76 1.15 14.10
C TYR A 444 25.28 1.40 14.37
N LEU A 445 24.83 1.26 15.63
CA LEU A 445 23.48 1.65 16.00
C LEU A 445 23.25 3.15 15.74
N ARG A 446 24.18 4.01 16.17
CA ARG A 446 24.10 5.47 15.92
C ARG A 446 24.08 5.86 14.44
N LEU A 447 24.71 5.08 13.57
CA LEU A 447 24.72 5.34 12.12
C LEU A 447 23.38 5.01 11.45
N ASN A 448 22.56 4.18 12.09
CA ASN A 448 21.30 3.68 11.54
C ASN A 448 20.08 4.25 12.27
N GLU A 449 20.30 5.11 13.27
CA GLU A 449 19.25 5.83 13.98
C GLU A 449 19.13 7.27 13.45
N PRO A 450 17.91 7.77 13.22
CA PRO A 450 16.63 7.05 13.32
C PRO A 450 16.40 6.10 12.13
N TYR A 451 15.70 4.98 12.38
CA TYR A 451 15.16 4.06 11.36
C TYR A 451 13.63 4.11 11.35
N LEU A 452 12.99 3.57 10.29
CA LEU A 452 11.53 3.49 10.23
C LEU A 452 11.01 2.44 11.23
N ASN A 453 9.96 2.77 11.98
CA ASN A 453 9.34 1.86 12.95
C ASN A 453 7.82 1.94 12.85
N GLU A 454 7.31 1.49 11.72
CA GLU A 454 5.91 1.54 11.35
C GLU A 454 5.34 0.13 11.18
N ASN A 455 4.13 -0.09 11.66
CA ASN A 455 3.43 -1.37 11.44
C ASN A 455 3.09 -1.49 9.95
N PRO A 456 3.57 -2.52 9.22
CA PRO A 456 3.21 -2.72 7.82
C PRO A 456 1.74 -3.11 7.62
N TRP A 457 1.07 -3.57 8.67
CA TRP A 457 -0.31 -4.06 8.61
C TRP A 457 -0.54 -5.04 7.46
N PHE A 458 0.33 -6.06 7.37
CA PHE A 458 0.26 -7.04 6.28
C PHE A 458 -1.13 -7.67 6.17
N LEU A 459 -1.67 -7.72 4.95
CA LEU A 459 -3.01 -8.25 4.67
C LEU A 459 -3.04 -9.78 4.58
N ASN A 460 -1.91 -10.39 4.23
CA ASN A 460 -1.81 -11.79 3.83
C ASN A 460 -0.43 -12.38 4.19
N ARG A 461 -0.01 -12.12 5.44
CA ARG A 461 1.22 -12.65 6.02
C ARG A 461 1.23 -14.18 6.06
N ASP A 462 0.11 -14.79 6.44
CA ASP A 462 -0.03 -16.26 6.55
C ASP A 462 -0.05 -16.97 5.18
N GLU A 463 -0.20 -16.22 4.09
CA GLU A 463 -0.20 -16.74 2.72
C GLU A 463 1.17 -16.58 2.03
N ASP A 464 2.22 -16.18 2.76
CA ASP A 464 3.55 -15.87 2.22
C ASP A 464 3.53 -14.73 1.18
N ARG A 465 2.63 -13.75 1.36
CA ARG A 465 2.46 -12.65 0.40
C ARG A 465 2.85 -11.26 0.90
N TYR A 466 2.66 -10.97 2.18
CA TYR A 466 3.22 -9.74 2.76
C TYR A 466 2.82 -8.43 2.05
N LEU A 467 1.61 -8.35 1.52
CA LEU A 467 1.06 -7.11 0.97
C LEU A 467 0.82 -6.11 2.10
N ILE A 468 1.42 -4.92 2.00
CA ILE A 468 1.26 -3.83 2.97
C ILE A 468 -0.19 -3.34 2.95
N GLY A 469 -0.81 -3.27 4.14
CA GLY A 469 -2.18 -2.81 4.30
C GLY A 469 -2.34 -1.32 4.06
N SER A 470 -3.53 -0.90 3.61
CA SER A 470 -3.81 0.50 3.29
C SER A 470 -3.75 1.46 4.46
N GLN A 471 -3.95 0.92 5.65
CA GLN A 471 -3.87 1.60 6.93
C GLN A 471 -2.44 1.84 7.43
N SER A 472 -1.42 1.27 6.76
CA SER A 472 -0.02 1.49 7.11
C SER A 472 0.50 2.80 6.51
N ASN A 473 1.30 3.54 7.26
CA ASN A 473 2.07 4.68 6.73
C ASN A 473 3.11 4.27 5.68
N LEU A 474 3.46 2.99 5.62
CA LEU A 474 4.35 2.42 4.61
C LEU A 474 3.64 2.16 3.27
N SER A 475 2.30 2.26 3.27
CA SER A 475 1.49 2.05 2.08
C SER A 475 1.86 3.04 0.97
N GLY A 476 2.17 2.53 -0.22
CA GLY A 476 2.55 3.35 -1.38
C GLY A 476 4.03 3.75 -1.40
N MET A 477 4.78 3.51 -0.32
CA MET A 477 6.22 3.72 -0.33
C MET A 477 6.93 2.65 -1.17
N ALA A 478 8.05 3.03 -1.80
CA ALA A 478 9.01 2.11 -2.42
C ALA A 478 9.82 1.36 -1.36
N VAL A 479 9.15 0.48 -0.62
CA VAL A 479 9.73 -0.31 0.47
C VAL A 479 9.19 -1.74 0.43
N GLY A 480 10.05 -2.70 0.77
CA GLY A 480 9.69 -4.12 0.87
C GLY A 480 9.51 -4.82 -0.47
N TYR A 481 9.27 -6.12 -0.39
CA TYR A 481 8.96 -6.98 -1.52
C TYR A 481 7.65 -6.55 -2.21
N ARG A 482 7.66 -6.56 -3.54
CA ARG A 482 6.55 -6.18 -4.42
C ARG A 482 6.31 -7.31 -5.42
N TYR A 483 5.04 -7.66 -5.58
CA TYR A 483 4.56 -8.68 -6.53
C TYR A 483 4.60 -8.22 -7.97
#